data_AF-A0A7V9REE6-F1
#
_entry.id   AF-A0A7V9REE6-F1
#
_cell.length_a   1.000
_cell.length_b   1.000
_cell.length_c   1.000
_cell.angle_alpha   90.00
_cell.angle_beta   90.00
_cell.angle_gamma   90.00
#
_symmetry.space_group_name_H-M   'P 1'
#
loop_
_entity.id
_entity.type
_entity.pdbx_description
1 polymer ?
#
loop_
_entity_poly.entity_id
_entity_poly.type
_entity_poly.pdbx_seq_one_letter_code
_entity_poly.pdbx_strand_id
1 'polypeptide(L)'
;MSGFAPSTTVLASSTEPLLIAIVGLLALVIIGLAAMAIVIRRRSRAQMAKQPEPSSPAPMPITPPSIPQRRRQPVVRGGGGGGLAVATSSATVCPTCRTEYHGMTYCTRDARRLVPPEEMLGGAGLSSARAHAKSAGLVCMACHRAYEPGLRSCPHDSNELVPFAVYNATRPRRPRSMTEPAGIIARICPVCGSKFDLNARFCGHDAGELVVIN
;
A
#
# COMPACT_ATOMS: atom_id res chain seq x y z
N MET A 1 -27.29 -22.05 63.34
CA MET A 1 -27.73 -23.17 62.48
C MET A 1 -28.94 -22.67 61.71
N SER A 2 -28.74 -22.19 60.48
CA SER A 2 -29.79 -21.65 59.62
C SER A 2 -29.42 -22.01 58.19
N GLY A 3 -29.93 -23.15 57.73
CA GLY A 3 -29.73 -23.65 56.37
C GLY A 3 -30.82 -23.11 55.46
N PHE A 4 -30.41 -22.30 54.47
CA PHE A 4 -31.25 -21.94 53.33
C PHE A 4 -31.09 -23.03 52.26
N ALA A 5 -32.12 -23.84 52.07
CA ALA A 5 -32.23 -24.73 50.92
C ALA A 5 -32.85 -23.96 49.74
N PRO A 6 -32.19 -23.86 48.58
CA PRO A 6 -32.80 -23.28 47.40
C PRO A 6 -33.82 -24.26 46.80
N SER A 7 -35.07 -23.85 46.79
CA SER A 7 -36.16 -24.51 46.06
C SER A 7 -35.86 -24.50 44.56
N THR A 8 -35.49 -25.65 44.01
CA THR A 8 -35.41 -25.88 42.57
C THR A 8 -36.82 -25.96 42.01
N THR A 9 -37.35 -24.85 41.52
CA THR A 9 -38.61 -24.82 40.79
C THR A 9 -38.44 -25.52 39.44
N VAL A 10 -39.20 -26.60 39.29
CA VAL A 10 -39.34 -27.44 38.11
C VAL A 10 -39.93 -26.63 36.95
N LEU A 11 -39.08 -26.16 36.03
CA LEU A 11 -39.47 -25.67 34.69
C LEU A 11 -39.30 -26.81 33.68
N ALA A 12 -40.13 -27.85 33.78
CA ALA A 12 -39.98 -29.07 32.97
C ALA A 12 -41.01 -29.21 31.82
N SER A 13 -41.86 -28.21 31.55
CA SER A 13 -42.96 -28.36 30.58
C SER A 13 -43.04 -27.31 29.46
N SER A 14 -42.14 -26.32 29.40
CA SER A 14 -42.19 -25.26 28.37
C SER A 14 -41.06 -25.31 27.33
N THR A 15 -40.20 -26.34 27.37
CA THR A 15 -39.01 -26.44 26.51
C THR A 15 -39.32 -26.95 25.11
N GLU A 16 -40.36 -27.76 24.91
CA GLU A 16 -40.73 -28.30 23.59
C GLU A 16 -41.10 -27.23 22.56
N PRO A 17 -42.06 -26.30 22.81
CA PRO A 17 -42.40 -25.28 21.83
C PRO A 17 -41.23 -24.31 21.57
N LEU A 18 -40.40 -24.07 22.59
CA LEU A 18 -39.23 -23.20 22.49
C LEU A 18 -38.12 -23.85 21.65
N LEU A 19 -37.88 -25.16 21.80
CA LEU A 19 -36.94 -25.90 20.96
C LEU A 19 -37.39 -25.90 19.49
N ILE A 20 -38.67 -26.13 19.23
CA ILE A 20 -39.22 -26.09 17.87
C ILE A 20 -39.03 -24.69 17.25
N ALA A 21 -39.29 -23.63 18.02
CA ALA A 21 -39.10 -22.26 17.56
C ALA A 21 -37.62 -21.94 17.26
N ILE A 22 -36.69 -22.37 18.12
CA ILE A 22 -35.25 -22.17 17.91
C ILE A 22 -34.77 -22.92 16.66
N VAL A 23 -35.15 -24.19 16.51
CA VAL A 23 -34.76 -25.00 15.35
C VAL A 23 -35.32 -24.41 14.06
N GLY A 24 -36.57 -23.94 14.07
CA GLY A 24 -37.19 -23.24 12.94
C GLY A 24 -36.45 -21.96 12.55
N LEU A 25 -36.07 -21.14 13.54
CA LEU A 25 -35.32 -19.90 13.30
C LEU A 25 -33.91 -20.20 12.75
N LEU A 26 -33.22 -21.20 13.30
CA LEU A 26 -31.90 -21.64 12.83
C LEU A 26 -31.97 -22.13 11.38
N ALA A 27 -32.98 -22.92 11.03
CA ALA A 27 -33.21 -23.39 9.66
C ALA A 27 -33.42 -22.22 8.68
N LEU A 28 -34.22 -21.21 9.05
CA LEU A 28 -34.43 -20.01 8.23
C LEU A 28 -33.14 -19.21 8.01
N VAL A 29 -32.32 -19.05 9.06
CA VAL A 29 -31.03 -18.36 8.96
C VAL A 29 -30.08 -19.11 8.02
N ILE A 30 -30.00 -20.44 8.13
CA ILE A 30 -29.16 -21.28 7.26
C ILE A 30 -29.60 -21.17 5.79
N ILE A 31 -30.91 -21.24 5.53
CA ILE A 31 -31.47 -21.08 4.17
C ILE A 31 -31.14 -19.69 3.61
N GLY A 32 -31.29 -18.63 4.43
CA GLY A 32 -30.95 -17.26 4.03
C GLY A 32 -29.47 -17.10 3.67
N LEU A 33 -28.56 -17.64 4.48
CA LEU A 33 -27.11 -17.62 4.21
C LEU A 33 -26.75 -18.41 2.95
N ALA A 34 -27.37 -19.59 2.75
CA ALA A 34 -27.17 -20.40 1.56
C ALA A 34 -27.63 -19.65 0.29
N ALA A 35 -28.80 -19.02 0.33
CA ALA A 35 -29.31 -18.21 -0.78
C ALA A 35 -28.38 -17.03 -1.08
N MET A 36 -27.91 -16.31 -0.06
CA MET A 36 -26.97 -15.20 -0.20
C MET A 36 -25.63 -15.65 -0.82
N ALA A 37 -25.09 -16.79 -0.38
CA ALA A 37 -23.87 -17.36 -0.92
C ALA A 37 -24.02 -17.75 -2.41
N ILE A 38 -25.17 -18.28 -2.81
CA ILE A 38 -25.49 -18.59 -4.22
C ILE A 38 -25.52 -17.31 -5.06
N VAL A 39 -26.13 -16.23 -4.56
CA VAL A 39 -26.18 -14.94 -5.27
C VAL A 39 -24.79 -14.34 -5.44
N ILE A 40 -23.94 -14.38 -4.41
CA ILE A 40 -22.55 -13.90 -4.49
C ILE A 40 -21.75 -14.71 -5.51
N ARG A 41 -21.88 -16.04 -5.51
CA ARG A 41 -21.23 -16.92 -6.50
C ARG A 41 -21.72 -16.68 -7.93
N ARG A 42 -23.01 -16.37 -8.12
CA ARG A 42 -23.54 -16.00 -9.45
C ARG A 42 -22.96 -14.68 -9.93
N ARG A 43 -22.85 -13.68 -9.06
CA ARG A 43 -22.25 -12.38 -9.40
C ARG A 43 -20.77 -12.49 -9.77
N SER A 44 -19.99 -13.29 -9.03
CA SER A 44 -18.57 -13.47 -9.35
C SER A 44 -18.36 -14.18 -10.70
N ARG A 45 -19.21 -15.15 -11.06
CA ARG A 45 -19.17 -15.79 -12.38
C ARG A 45 -19.51 -14.82 -13.51
N ALA A 46 -20.49 -13.94 -13.32
CA ALA A 46 -20.82 -12.92 -14.32
C ALA A 46 -19.69 -11.91 -14.57
N GLN A 47 -18.86 -11.63 -13.54
CA GLN A 47 -17.71 -10.76 -13.69
C GLN A 47 -16.57 -11.41 -14.48
N MET A 48 -16.34 -12.72 -14.32
CA MET A 48 -15.32 -13.44 -15.09
C MET A 48 -15.64 -13.50 -16.58
N ALA A 49 -16.92 -13.58 -16.96
CA ALA A 49 -17.34 -13.61 -18.36
C ALA A 49 -17.11 -12.28 -19.10
N LYS A 50 -16.86 -11.18 -18.37
CA LYS A 50 -16.65 -9.84 -18.96
C LYS A 50 -15.19 -9.42 -18.98
N GLN A 51 -14.26 -10.33 -18.65
CA GLN A 51 -12.84 -10.05 -18.81
C GLN A 51 -12.58 -9.87 -20.31
N PRO A 52 -12.23 -8.64 -20.76
CA PRO A 52 -12.02 -8.38 -22.17
C PRO A 52 -10.91 -9.30 -22.65
N GLU A 53 -11.22 -10.04 -23.71
CA GLU A 53 -10.27 -10.86 -24.44
C GLU A 53 -8.99 -10.05 -24.62
N PRO A 54 -7.81 -10.57 -24.19
CA PRO A 54 -6.56 -9.84 -24.28
C PRO A 54 -6.35 -9.53 -25.76
N SER A 55 -6.59 -8.27 -26.13
CA SER A 55 -6.43 -7.78 -27.48
C SER A 55 -5.02 -8.12 -27.92
N SER A 56 -4.91 -9.06 -28.85
CA SER A 56 -3.64 -9.48 -29.44
C SER A 56 -2.90 -8.20 -29.83
N PRO A 57 -1.65 -8.00 -29.35
CA PRO A 57 -0.94 -6.75 -29.54
C PRO A 57 -0.85 -6.49 -31.04
N ALA A 58 -1.42 -5.36 -31.48
CA ALA A 58 -1.34 -4.96 -32.87
C ALA A 58 0.15 -4.92 -33.30
N PRO A 59 0.50 -5.45 -34.48
CA PRO A 59 1.87 -5.40 -34.97
C PRO A 59 2.33 -3.95 -35.02
N MET A 60 3.36 -3.63 -34.22
CA MET A 60 3.90 -2.28 -34.13
C MET A 60 4.42 -1.84 -35.52
N PRO A 61 4.10 -0.62 -35.97
CA PRO A 61 4.69 -0.06 -37.18
C PRO A 61 6.19 0.13 -36.95
N ILE A 62 6.99 -0.52 -37.80
CA ILE A 62 8.45 -0.40 -37.84
C ILE A 62 8.77 1.08 -38.12
N THR A 63 9.19 1.79 -37.09
CA THR A 63 9.62 3.18 -37.20
C THR A 63 11.04 3.19 -37.77
N PRO A 64 11.31 3.90 -38.88
CA PRO A 64 12.65 3.95 -39.46
C PRO A 64 13.65 4.61 -38.49
N PRO A 65 14.92 4.21 -38.50
CA PRO A 65 15.94 4.74 -37.60
C PRO A 65 16.13 6.24 -37.83
N SER A 66 15.91 7.04 -36.78
CA SER A 66 16.17 8.47 -36.79
C SER A 66 17.68 8.73 -36.81
N ILE A 67 18.11 9.42 -37.87
CA ILE A 67 19.49 9.84 -38.09
C ILE A 67 19.93 10.78 -36.94
N PRO A 68 21.09 10.56 -36.30
CA PRO A 68 21.57 11.40 -35.21
C PRO A 68 21.91 12.81 -35.71
N GLN A 69 21.06 13.79 -35.39
CA GLN A 69 21.40 15.20 -35.60
C GLN A 69 22.46 15.65 -34.59
N ARG A 70 23.66 15.85 -35.11
CA ARG A 70 24.84 16.38 -34.43
C ARG A 70 24.59 17.84 -34.02
N ARG A 71 24.04 18.03 -32.81
CA ARG A 71 23.76 19.36 -32.23
C ARG A 71 25.10 20.05 -31.92
N ARG A 72 25.42 21.10 -32.68
CA ARG A 72 26.60 21.96 -32.47
C ARG A 72 26.51 22.61 -31.09
N GLN A 73 27.49 22.33 -30.23
CA GLN A 73 27.65 23.02 -28.95
C GLN A 73 28.15 24.45 -29.19
N PRO A 74 27.56 25.48 -28.55
CA PRO A 74 28.13 26.82 -28.53
C PRO A 74 29.36 26.87 -27.62
N VAL A 75 30.48 27.32 -28.18
CA VAL A 75 31.73 27.61 -27.47
C VAL A 75 31.50 28.89 -26.65
N VAL A 76 31.34 28.77 -25.34
CA VAL A 76 31.28 29.92 -24.43
C VAL A 76 32.69 30.26 -23.97
N ARG A 77 33.14 31.43 -24.42
CA ARG A 77 34.44 32.05 -24.15
C ARG A 77 34.44 32.64 -22.74
N GLY A 78 35.49 32.35 -21.98
CA GLY A 78 35.65 32.78 -20.60
C GLY A 78 35.73 34.30 -20.40
N GLY A 79 35.31 34.72 -19.22
CA GLY A 79 35.51 36.05 -18.66
C GLY A 79 35.56 35.94 -17.14
N GLY A 80 36.75 36.15 -16.58
CA GLY A 80 36.98 36.17 -15.14
C GLY A 80 36.42 37.45 -14.50
N GLY A 81 35.93 37.30 -13.27
CA GLY A 81 35.51 38.38 -12.41
C GLY A 81 35.33 37.85 -11.00
N GLY A 82 36.33 38.09 -10.15
CA GLY A 82 36.32 37.72 -8.74
C GLY A 82 35.27 38.53 -7.99
N GLY A 83 34.09 37.94 -7.82
CA GLY A 83 33.16 38.26 -6.77
C GLY A 83 33.01 37.01 -5.90
N LEU A 84 32.83 37.20 -4.59
CA LEU A 84 32.30 36.18 -3.69
C LEU A 84 30.88 35.80 -4.15
N ALA A 85 30.78 35.14 -5.31
CA ALA A 85 29.56 34.55 -5.79
C ALA A 85 29.32 33.38 -4.86
N VAL A 86 28.29 33.51 -4.04
CA VAL A 86 27.64 32.37 -3.41
C VAL A 86 27.46 31.35 -4.52
N ALA A 87 28.26 30.28 -4.50
CA ALA A 87 28.00 29.09 -5.28
C ALA A 87 26.72 28.52 -4.69
N THR A 88 25.57 29.11 -5.05
CA THR A 88 24.23 28.59 -4.83
C THR A 88 24.18 27.33 -5.69
N SER A 89 24.77 26.31 -5.10
CA SER A 89 25.00 25.02 -5.66
C SER A 89 23.62 24.51 -5.98
N SER A 90 23.34 24.22 -7.24
CA SER A 90 22.16 23.45 -7.66
C SER A 90 22.26 21.98 -7.19
N ALA A 91 22.88 21.78 -6.03
CA ALA A 91 22.90 20.56 -5.29
C ALA A 91 21.47 20.32 -4.82
N THR A 92 20.92 19.18 -5.20
CA THR A 92 19.62 18.72 -4.75
C THR A 92 19.84 17.41 -4.01
N VAL A 93 19.18 17.26 -2.87
CA VAL A 93 19.37 16.14 -1.94
C VAL A 93 18.18 15.21 -2.02
N CYS A 94 18.42 13.91 -2.06
CA CYS A 94 17.33 12.94 -1.94
C CYS A 94 16.81 12.92 -0.50
N PRO A 95 15.50 13.15 -0.25
CA PRO A 95 14.95 13.14 1.10
C PRO A 95 15.01 11.76 1.78
N THR A 96 15.13 10.67 1.01
CA THR A 96 15.19 9.30 1.54
C THR A 96 16.62 8.86 1.84
N CYS A 97 17.51 8.92 0.85
CA CYS A 97 18.88 8.41 1.01
C CYS A 97 19.91 9.48 1.40
N ARG A 98 19.49 10.75 1.50
CA ARG A 98 20.33 11.91 1.86
C ARG A 98 21.58 12.08 0.99
N THR A 99 21.55 11.51 -0.22
CA THR A 99 22.63 11.65 -1.20
C THR A 99 22.43 12.94 -1.96
N GLU A 100 23.51 13.71 -2.12
CA GLU A 100 23.55 14.93 -2.91
C GLU A 100 23.75 14.59 -4.38
N TYR A 101 23.06 15.34 -5.23
CA TYR A 101 23.08 15.21 -6.67
C TYR A 101 23.18 16.58 -7.31
N HIS A 102 23.81 16.67 -8.49
CA HIS A 102 23.97 17.92 -9.24
C HIS A 102 23.36 17.78 -10.62
N GLY A 103 22.52 18.74 -11.02
CA GLY A 103 21.88 18.76 -12.35
C GLY A 103 20.83 17.67 -12.57
N MET A 104 20.47 16.92 -11.53
CA MET A 104 19.44 15.89 -11.56
C MET A 104 18.21 16.40 -10.82
N THR A 105 17.03 16.02 -11.32
CA THR A 105 15.74 16.32 -10.68
C THR A 105 15.20 15.16 -9.85
N TYR A 106 15.68 13.94 -10.10
CA TYR A 106 15.24 12.71 -9.42
C TYR A 106 16.44 11.88 -8.95
N CYS A 107 16.28 11.24 -7.79
CA CYS A 107 17.27 10.31 -7.26
C CYS A 107 17.27 9.01 -8.07
N THR A 108 18.44 8.52 -8.44
CA THR A 108 18.59 7.28 -9.21
C THR A 108 18.23 6.02 -8.41
N ARG A 109 18.22 6.10 -7.07
CA ARG A 109 18.00 4.95 -6.18
C ARG A 109 16.53 4.70 -5.92
N ASP A 110 15.78 5.74 -5.58
CA ASP A 110 14.37 5.67 -5.16
C ASP A 110 13.41 6.43 -6.09
N ALA A 111 13.93 7.08 -7.14
CA ALA A 111 13.18 7.89 -8.10
C ALA A 111 12.38 9.05 -7.48
N ARG A 112 12.71 9.46 -6.25
CA ARG A 112 12.08 10.63 -5.63
C ARG A 112 12.68 11.93 -6.15
N ARG A 113 11.85 12.98 -6.19
CA ARG A 113 12.30 14.33 -6.54
C ARG A 113 13.38 14.76 -5.54
N LEU A 114 14.49 15.23 -6.09
CA LEU A 114 15.57 15.78 -5.30
C LEU A 114 15.16 17.18 -4.84
N VAL A 115 15.40 17.46 -3.57
CA VAL A 115 14.94 18.66 -2.87
C VAL A 115 16.16 19.53 -2.56
N PRO A 116 16.13 20.85 -2.78
CA PRO A 116 17.23 21.73 -2.40
C PRO A 116 17.59 21.55 -0.92
N PRO A 117 18.88 21.58 -0.53
CA PRO A 117 19.29 21.41 0.86
C PRO A 117 18.65 22.47 1.77
N GLU A 118 18.35 23.67 1.26
CA GLU A 118 17.66 24.74 1.98
C GLU A 118 16.23 24.32 2.38
N GLU A 119 15.52 23.61 1.49
CA GLU A 119 14.18 23.08 1.77
C GLU A 119 14.22 21.91 2.77
N MET A 120 15.32 21.12 2.79
CA MET A 120 15.53 20.06 3.79
C MET A 120 15.82 20.61 5.20
N LEU A 121 16.59 21.69 5.31
CA LEU A 121 16.93 22.30 6.60
C LEU A 121 15.87 23.29 7.11
N GLY A 122 15.06 23.90 6.22
CA GLY A 122 14.02 24.88 6.58
C GLY A 122 12.74 24.30 7.23
N GLY A 123 12.70 23.00 7.51
CA GLY A 123 11.47 22.23 7.73
C GLY A 123 10.94 22.05 9.16
N ALA A 124 11.21 22.96 10.12
CA ALA A 124 10.52 22.94 11.42
C ALA A 124 9.14 23.64 11.39
N GLY A 125 8.81 24.35 10.30
CA GLY A 125 7.57 25.13 10.16
C GLY A 125 6.42 24.39 9.47
N LEU A 126 5.93 23.28 10.03
CA LEU A 126 4.55 22.73 9.94
C LEU A 126 3.82 22.51 8.58
N SER A 127 4.30 22.97 7.42
CA SER A 127 3.51 23.00 6.17
C SER A 127 4.02 22.08 5.05
N SER A 128 5.33 21.87 4.89
CA SER A 128 5.86 21.12 3.73
C SER A 128 5.80 19.58 3.89
N ALA A 129 6.06 19.05 5.08
CA ALA A 129 5.98 17.60 5.34
C ALA A 129 4.54 17.04 5.20
N ARG A 130 3.51 17.85 5.48
CA ARG A 130 2.10 17.48 5.23
C ARG A 130 1.65 17.70 3.79
N ALA A 131 2.26 18.63 3.06
CA ALA A 131 1.95 18.86 1.65
C ALA A 131 2.42 17.68 0.78
N HIS A 132 3.63 17.16 1.01
CA HIS A 132 4.12 15.95 0.33
C HIS A 132 3.40 14.66 0.77
N ALA A 133 2.81 14.62 1.96
CA ALA A 133 1.97 13.50 2.38
C ALA A 133 0.57 13.52 1.73
N LYS A 134 0.13 14.68 1.19
CA LYS A 134 -1.21 14.84 0.59
C LYS A 134 -1.22 14.73 -0.94
N SER A 135 -0.10 14.95 -1.60
CA SER A 135 0.12 14.47 -2.96
C SER A 135 0.34 12.95 -2.91
N ALA A 136 -0.75 12.20 -2.84
CA ALA A 136 -0.72 10.75 -3.00
C ALA A 136 -0.01 10.43 -4.32
N GLY A 137 1.27 10.05 -4.23
CA GLY A 137 2.12 9.80 -5.39
C GLY A 137 1.53 8.73 -6.31
N LEU A 138 2.05 8.66 -7.53
CA LEU A 138 1.67 7.61 -8.47
C LEU A 138 2.60 6.40 -8.26
N VAL A 139 2.10 5.18 -8.45
CA VAL A 139 2.86 3.93 -8.23
C VAL A 139 2.89 3.15 -9.54
N CYS A 140 4.05 2.61 -9.90
CA CYS A 140 4.14 1.67 -11.02
C CYS A 140 3.60 0.30 -10.61
N MET A 141 2.67 -0.27 -11.39
CA MET A 141 2.14 -1.62 -11.14
C MET A 141 3.13 -2.75 -11.44
N ALA A 142 4.22 -2.50 -12.16
CA ALA A 142 5.27 -3.50 -12.43
C ALA A 142 6.39 -3.48 -11.36
N CYS A 143 7.13 -2.37 -11.23
CA CYS A 143 8.23 -2.29 -10.26
C CYS A 143 7.82 -1.89 -8.84
N HIS A 144 6.56 -1.54 -8.60
CA HIS A 144 6.02 -1.12 -7.30
C HIS A 144 6.73 0.09 -6.65
N ARG A 145 7.42 0.91 -7.45
CA ARG A 145 8.04 2.16 -7.00
C ARG A 145 7.02 3.30 -7.02
N ALA A 146 7.12 4.22 -6.06
CA ALA A 146 6.31 5.42 -5.97
C ALA A 146 7.03 6.60 -6.62
N TYR A 147 6.27 7.45 -7.30
CA TYR A 147 6.71 8.60 -8.08
C TYR A 147 5.87 9.83 -7.73
N GLU A 148 6.39 11.01 -8.04
CA GLU A 148 5.66 12.27 -7.84
C GLU A 148 4.45 12.40 -8.79
N PRO A 149 3.40 13.12 -8.35
CA PRO A 149 2.27 13.45 -9.21
C PRO A 149 2.74 14.35 -10.37
N GLY A 150 2.63 13.85 -11.60
CA GLY A 150 3.03 14.59 -12.81
C GLY A 150 3.70 13.71 -13.85
N LEU A 151 4.35 12.63 -13.43
CA LEU A 151 4.77 11.58 -14.35
C LEU A 151 3.57 10.69 -14.70
N ARG A 152 3.31 10.47 -15.99
CA ARG A 152 2.26 9.52 -16.44
C ARG A 152 2.77 8.10 -16.59
N SER A 153 4.06 7.92 -16.84
CA SER A 153 4.70 6.64 -17.15
C SER A 153 5.95 6.41 -16.30
N CYS A 154 6.16 5.15 -15.92
CA CYS A 154 7.31 4.69 -15.17
C CYS A 154 8.59 4.86 -16.01
N PRO A 155 9.63 5.56 -15.52
CA PRO A 155 10.88 5.71 -16.27
C PRO A 155 11.68 4.41 -16.41
N HIS A 156 11.38 3.38 -15.60
CA HIS A 156 12.04 2.07 -15.69
C HIS A 156 11.30 1.09 -16.61
N ASP A 157 9.98 0.99 -16.48
CA ASP A 157 9.18 -0.05 -17.14
C ASP A 157 8.29 0.50 -18.25
N SER A 158 8.23 1.82 -18.45
CA SER A 158 7.27 2.54 -19.31
C SER A 158 5.78 2.32 -19.00
N ASN A 159 5.44 1.50 -18.01
CA ASN A 159 4.06 1.28 -17.56
C ASN A 159 3.41 2.53 -16.99
N GLU A 160 2.09 2.62 -17.14
CA GLU A 160 1.29 3.72 -16.60
C GLU A 160 1.36 3.73 -15.05
N LEU A 161 1.58 4.92 -14.50
CA LEU A 161 1.63 5.10 -13.06
C LEU A 161 0.21 5.32 -12.54
N VAL A 162 -0.19 4.53 -11.54
CA VAL A 162 -1.54 4.60 -10.96
C VAL A 162 -1.53 5.40 -9.65
N PRO A 163 -2.57 6.19 -9.35
CA PRO A 163 -2.65 6.90 -8.07
C PRO A 163 -2.55 5.93 -6.89
N PHE A 164 -1.82 6.30 -5.83
CA PHE A 164 -1.61 5.43 -4.66
C PHE A 164 -2.91 4.86 -4.07
N ALA A 165 -4.00 5.65 -4.09
CA ALA A 165 -5.32 5.20 -3.65
C ALA A 165 -5.86 4.04 -4.51
N VAL A 166 -5.69 4.13 -5.83
CA VAL A 166 -6.08 3.07 -6.78
C VAL A 166 -5.20 1.85 -6.58
N TYR A 167 -3.87 2.05 -6.49
CA TYR A 167 -2.93 0.96 -6.21
C TYR A 167 -3.29 0.19 -4.94
N ASN A 168 -3.62 0.86 -3.84
CA ASN A 168 -4.02 0.20 -2.59
C ASN A 168 -5.36 -0.55 -2.68
N ALA A 169 -6.25 -0.10 -3.57
CA ALA A 169 -7.53 -0.75 -3.81
C ALA A 169 -7.39 -1.98 -4.73
N THR A 170 -6.52 -1.91 -5.74
CA THR A 170 -6.33 -2.96 -6.74
C THR A 170 -5.25 -3.97 -6.37
N ARG A 171 -4.28 -3.59 -5.54
CA ARG A 171 -3.26 -4.52 -5.04
C ARG A 171 -4.02 -5.69 -4.42
N PRO A 172 -3.76 -6.94 -4.85
CA PRO A 172 -4.31 -8.08 -4.16
C PRO A 172 -3.84 -7.92 -2.73
N ARG A 173 -4.78 -7.57 -1.84
CA ARG A 173 -4.55 -7.69 -0.42
C ARG A 173 -4.25 -9.16 -0.33
N ARG A 174 -2.96 -9.51 -0.20
CA ARG A 174 -2.58 -10.84 0.27
C ARG A 174 -3.55 -11.06 1.40
N PRO A 175 -4.44 -12.07 1.29
CA PRO A 175 -5.45 -12.28 2.31
C PRO A 175 -4.65 -12.19 3.59
N ARG A 176 -4.90 -11.14 4.38
CA ARG A 176 -4.27 -10.99 5.70
C ARG A 176 -4.48 -12.37 6.25
N SER A 177 -3.38 -13.12 6.39
CA SER A 177 -3.43 -14.54 6.73
C SER A 177 -4.52 -14.63 7.77
N MET A 178 -5.57 -15.39 7.45
CA MET A 178 -6.83 -15.49 8.18
C MET A 178 -6.55 -16.14 9.53
N THR A 179 -5.80 -15.36 10.28
CA THR A 179 -4.96 -15.55 11.45
C THR A 179 -4.74 -14.11 11.94
N GLU A 180 -5.74 -13.24 11.78
CA GLU A 180 -5.95 -12.17 12.73
C GLU A 180 -6.49 -12.93 13.95
N PRO A 181 -5.66 -13.22 14.98
CA PRO A 181 -6.11 -13.99 16.11
C PRO A 181 -7.26 -13.22 16.73
N ALA A 182 -8.45 -13.79 16.65
CA ALA A 182 -9.65 -13.24 17.25
C ALA A 182 -9.43 -13.21 18.77
N GLY A 183 -9.02 -12.06 19.29
CA GLY A 183 -9.09 -11.74 20.72
C GLY A 183 -8.07 -12.39 21.66
N ILE A 184 -7.03 -13.07 21.17
CA ILE A 184 -6.02 -13.70 22.05
C ILE A 184 -4.65 -13.08 21.72
N ILE A 185 -4.21 -12.17 22.59
CA ILE A 185 -2.85 -11.66 22.83
C ILE A 185 -1.87 -11.90 21.64
N ALA A 186 -1.79 -10.98 20.67
CA ALA A 186 -0.83 -11.11 19.57
C ALA A 186 0.56 -10.58 19.96
N ARG A 187 1.63 -11.21 19.48
CA ARG A 187 2.99 -10.66 19.59
C ARG A 187 3.24 -9.65 18.47
N ILE A 188 3.94 -8.56 18.76
CA ILE A 188 4.23 -7.48 17.80
C ILE A 188 5.74 -7.36 17.62
N CYS A 189 6.20 -7.22 16.37
CA CYS A 189 7.59 -6.86 16.10
C CYS A 189 7.82 -5.39 16.43
N PRO A 190 8.77 -5.02 17.31
CA PRO A 190 9.03 -3.62 17.66
C PRO A 190 9.62 -2.81 16.50
N VAL A 191 10.23 -3.48 15.50
CA VAL A 191 10.89 -2.82 14.37
C VAL A 191 9.89 -2.50 13.25
N CYS A 192 9.09 -3.48 12.83
CA CYS A 192 8.20 -3.33 11.67
C CYS A 192 6.71 -3.20 12.03
N GLY A 193 6.32 -3.43 13.28
CA GLY A 193 4.95 -3.27 13.75
C GLY A 193 3.96 -4.33 13.26
N SER A 194 4.43 -5.39 12.57
CA SER A 194 3.56 -6.49 12.19
C SER A 194 3.19 -7.34 13.40
N LYS A 195 1.93 -7.78 13.42
CA LYS A 195 1.38 -8.68 14.43
C LYS A 195 1.58 -10.12 13.98
N PHE A 196 1.93 -10.98 14.92
CA PHE A 196 2.18 -12.39 14.71
C PHE A 196 1.40 -13.22 15.72
N ASP A 197 1.25 -14.50 15.41
CA ASP A 197 0.64 -15.49 16.28
C ASP A 197 1.49 -15.71 17.55
N LEU A 198 0.88 -16.15 18.66
CA LEU A 198 1.57 -16.37 19.93
C LEU A 198 2.72 -17.37 19.85
N ASN A 199 2.60 -18.33 18.92
CA ASN A 199 3.60 -19.37 18.70
C ASN A 199 4.85 -18.85 17.96
N ALA A 200 4.78 -17.68 17.30
CA ALA A 200 5.93 -17.08 16.66
C ALA A 200 6.83 -16.37 17.70
N ARG A 201 8.12 -16.73 17.76
CA ARG A 201 9.09 -16.06 18.64
C ARG A 201 9.86 -14.94 17.97
N PHE A 202 10.02 -15.02 16.64
CA PHE A 202 10.84 -14.10 15.87
C PHE A 202 10.10 -13.56 14.65
N CYS A 203 10.39 -12.33 14.28
CA CYS A 203 9.85 -11.72 13.06
C CYS A 203 10.50 -12.33 11.81
N GLY A 204 9.70 -12.76 10.84
CA GLY A 204 10.24 -13.27 9.57
C GLY A 204 10.92 -12.22 8.69
N HIS A 205 10.87 -10.93 9.05
CA HIS A 205 11.45 -9.83 8.25
C HIS A 205 12.83 -9.42 8.76
N ASP A 206 12.97 -9.27 10.08
CA ASP A 206 14.16 -8.74 10.76
C ASP A 206 14.78 -9.73 11.75
N ALA A 207 14.19 -10.92 11.92
CA ALA A 207 14.58 -11.93 12.92
C ALA A 207 14.58 -11.42 14.37
N GLY A 208 14.05 -10.21 14.62
CA GLY A 208 13.91 -9.64 15.95
C GLY A 208 12.91 -10.41 16.81
N GLU A 209 13.16 -10.43 18.12
CA GLU A 209 12.25 -11.07 19.09
C GLU A 209 10.92 -10.33 19.16
N LEU A 210 9.83 -11.09 19.11
CA LEU A 210 8.47 -10.55 19.11
C LEU A 210 7.99 -10.31 20.53
N VAL A 211 7.55 -9.09 20.82
CA VAL A 211 7.13 -8.66 22.15
C VAL A 211 5.63 -8.85 22.33
N VAL A 212 5.23 -9.44 23.45
CA VAL A 212 3.81 -9.54 23.84
C VAL A 212 3.38 -8.19 24.40
N ILE A 213 2.39 -7.56 23.78
CA ILE A 213 1.75 -6.34 24.31
C ILE A 213 0.38 -6.77 24.83
N ASN A 214 0.19 -6.66 26.14
CA ASN A 214 -1.05 -6.98 26.85
C ASN A 214 -1.88 -5.71 27.04
#